data_AF-C5LEX8-F1
#
_entry.id   AF-C5LEX8-F1
#
_cell.length_a   1.000
_cell.length_b   1.000
_cell.length_c   1.000
_cell.angle_alpha   90.00
_cell.angle_beta   90.00
_cell.angle_gamma   90.00
#
_symmetry.space_group_name_H-M   'P 1'
#
loop_
_entity.id
_entity.type
_entity.pdbx_description
1 polymer ?
#
loop_
_entity_poly.entity_id
_entity_poly.type
_entity_poly.pdbx_seq_one_letter_code
_entity_poly.pdbx_strand_id
1 'polypeptide(L)'
;MTGCCTATSKLINYFVNTIVFLLGALVTALAIYILVSDFKSLFTQWRIWVGVATGIVLIIVALLGCGATKNQDRCVLTAFLFLAGVVFALLCVIAIASSVYLSNLVSIGSLNSPALNNLSGRDLSTYRFIRDSYTLVYDDAECRGGVCGFTQGSSSLQCSPIFCKSRDVTKTLNKWLNTDRSSGITPASFQACLAESAEDSKTPMRSSASAWCGSNTSVINTLNRWSVGILIGLWVVTAFIMFVCIANCVLICGKDRKGHGAVTVDGNPQRLAYAQPVYGGDVQIVKV
;
A
#
# COMPACT_ATOMS: atom_id res chain seq x y z
N MET A 1 21.29 -8.59 36.18
CA MET A 1 20.88 -9.46 35.03
C MET A 1 20.29 -8.59 33.91
N THR A 2 21.13 -7.79 33.26
CA THR A 2 20.73 -6.69 32.36
C THR A 2 21.10 -6.95 30.89
N GLY A 3 21.42 -8.20 30.53
CA GLY A 3 22.12 -8.52 29.29
C GLY A 3 21.24 -8.94 28.11
N CYS A 4 20.20 -9.75 28.33
CA CYS A 4 19.56 -10.45 27.20
C CYS A 4 18.54 -9.58 26.46
N CYS A 5 17.53 -9.04 27.14
CA CYS A 5 16.42 -8.34 26.46
C CYS A 5 16.85 -7.09 25.68
N THR A 6 17.81 -6.32 26.18
CA THR A 6 18.33 -5.13 25.47
C THR A 6 19.18 -5.52 24.26
N ALA A 7 19.97 -6.60 24.35
CA ALA A 7 20.76 -7.09 23.23
C ALA A 7 19.86 -7.65 22.11
N THR A 8 18.86 -8.45 22.47
CA THR A 8 17.89 -8.99 21.51
C THR A 8 17.08 -7.87 20.84
N SER A 9 16.63 -6.87 21.60
CA SER A 9 15.91 -5.73 21.03
C SER A 9 16.76 -4.92 20.04
N LYS A 10 18.04 -4.68 20.34
CA LYS A 10 18.97 -4.03 19.39
C LYS A 10 19.13 -4.84 18.11
N LEU A 11 19.35 -6.16 18.23
CA LEU A 11 19.54 -7.05 17.09
C LEU A 11 18.30 -7.09 16.20
N ILE A 12 17.11 -7.19 16.80
CA ILE A 12 15.83 -7.11 16.09
C ILE A 12 15.72 -5.78 15.35
N ASN A 13 16.01 -4.65 16.00
CA ASN A 13 15.91 -3.34 15.35
C ASN A 13 16.86 -3.21 14.15
N TYR A 14 18.11 -3.70 14.27
CA TYR A 14 19.04 -3.75 13.15
C TYR A 14 18.56 -4.63 12.01
N PHE A 15 18.07 -5.84 12.33
CA PHE A 15 17.58 -6.78 11.34
C PHE A 15 16.38 -6.20 10.58
N VAL A 16 15.42 -5.63 11.30
CA VAL A 16 14.24 -4.99 10.70
C VAL A 16 14.62 -3.80 9.82
N ASN A 17 15.46 -2.88 10.31
CA ASN A 17 15.90 -1.74 9.51
C ASN A 17 16.69 -2.19 8.27
N THR A 18 17.46 -3.27 8.35
CA THR A 18 18.15 -3.83 7.18
C THR A 18 17.16 -4.37 6.14
N ILE A 19 16.10 -5.06 6.57
CA ILE A 19 15.04 -5.50 5.65
C ILE A 19 14.35 -4.29 5.01
N VAL A 20 14.00 -3.27 5.78
CA VAL A 20 13.37 -2.05 5.27
C VAL A 20 14.29 -1.34 4.26
N PHE A 21 15.59 -1.28 4.53
CA PHE A 21 16.57 -0.75 3.59
C PHE A 21 16.58 -1.54 2.28
N LEU A 22 16.63 -2.87 2.34
CA LEU A 22 16.62 -3.73 1.15
C LEU A 22 15.33 -3.60 0.34
N LEU A 23 14.18 -3.50 1.02
CA LEU A 23 12.89 -3.24 0.38
C LEU A 23 12.84 -1.85 -0.27
N GLY A 24 13.32 -0.81 0.43
CA GLY A 24 13.44 0.54 -0.13
C GLY A 24 14.34 0.59 -1.35
N ALA A 25 15.49 -0.10 -1.31
CA ALA A 25 16.41 -0.23 -2.43
C ALA A 25 15.76 -0.97 -3.61
N LEU A 26 15.05 -2.08 -3.35
CA LEU A 26 14.33 -2.82 -4.37
C LEU A 26 13.24 -1.96 -5.03
N VAL A 27 12.42 -1.26 -4.24
CA VAL A 27 11.37 -0.37 -4.76
C VAL A 27 11.96 0.75 -5.60
N THR A 28 13.05 1.38 -5.12
CA THR A 28 13.75 2.44 -5.85
C THR A 28 14.32 1.91 -7.17
N ALA A 29 14.98 0.74 -7.15
CA ALA A 29 15.55 0.11 -8.34
C ALA A 29 14.47 -0.26 -9.36
N LEU A 30 13.34 -0.84 -8.92
CA LEU A 30 12.20 -1.15 -9.78
C LEU A 30 11.59 0.12 -10.39
N ALA A 31 11.42 1.19 -9.59
CA ALA A 31 10.87 2.44 -10.10
C ALA A 31 11.81 3.11 -11.12
N ILE A 32 13.12 3.12 -10.88
CA ILE A 32 14.12 3.61 -11.84
C ILE A 32 14.14 2.75 -13.10
N TYR A 33 14.07 1.41 -12.97
CA TYR A 33 14.00 0.50 -14.09
C TYR A 33 12.76 0.76 -14.97
N ILE A 34 11.60 0.97 -14.36
CA ILE A 34 10.37 1.35 -15.08
C ILE A 34 10.55 2.71 -15.79
N LEU A 35 11.31 3.64 -15.21
CA LEU A 35 11.57 4.96 -15.79
C LEU A 35 12.44 4.89 -17.07
N VAL A 36 13.38 3.94 -17.11
CA VAL A 36 14.34 3.77 -18.23
C VAL A 36 13.80 2.81 -19.30
N SER A 37 12.93 1.88 -18.93
CA SER A 37 12.37 0.89 -19.85
C SER A 37 11.17 1.41 -20.65
N ASP A 38 10.81 0.67 -21.70
CA ASP A 38 9.62 0.93 -22.53
C ASP A 38 8.29 0.83 -21.72
N PHE A 39 8.35 0.35 -20.47
CA PHE A 39 7.21 0.33 -19.55
C PHE A 39 6.82 1.71 -19.00
N LYS A 40 7.60 2.76 -19.29
CA LYS A 40 7.26 4.14 -18.91
C LYS A 40 5.87 4.55 -19.43
N SER A 41 5.39 4.00 -20.55
CA SER A 41 4.07 4.32 -21.12
C SER A 41 2.90 3.55 -20.48
N LEU A 42 3.13 2.79 -19.41
CA LEU A 42 2.07 2.09 -18.67
C LEU A 42 1.71 2.78 -17.36
N PHE A 43 2.59 3.68 -16.92
CA PHE A 43 2.44 4.37 -15.66
C PHE A 43 2.56 5.86 -15.94
N THR A 44 1.56 6.61 -15.49
CA THR A 44 1.61 8.06 -15.51
C THR A 44 2.92 8.51 -14.87
N GLN A 45 3.70 9.34 -15.56
CA GLN A 45 5.07 9.71 -15.14
C GLN A 45 5.15 10.14 -13.68
N TRP A 46 4.13 10.85 -13.18
CA TRP A 46 4.05 11.28 -11.78
C TRP A 46 4.02 10.11 -10.77
N ARG A 47 3.37 8.98 -11.10
CA ARG A 47 3.26 7.81 -10.22
C ARG A 47 4.61 7.10 -10.04
N ILE A 48 5.42 7.07 -11.09
CA ILE A 48 6.76 6.47 -11.03
C ILE A 48 7.64 7.30 -10.07
N TRP A 49 7.59 8.63 -10.17
CA TRP A 49 8.31 9.53 -9.25
C TRP A 49 7.88 9.37 -7.79
N VAL A 50 6.59 9.14 -7.53
CA VAL A 50 6.12 8.81 -6.16
C VAL A 50 6.74 7.51 -5.65
N GLY A 51 6.85 6.49 -6.51
CA GLY A 51 7.53 5.23 -6.17
C GLY A 51 9.00 5.42 -5.82
N VAL A 52 9.74 6.19 -6.64
CA VAL A 52 11.15 6.56 -6.37
C VAL A 52 11.27 7.31 -5.05
N ALA A 53 10.46 8.34 -4.84
CA ALA A 53 10.48 9.15 -3.62
C ALA A 53 10.21 8.29 -2.37
N THR A 54 9.23 7.38 -2.46
CA THR A 54 8.88 6.46 -1.37
C THR A 54 10.04 5.51 -1.06
N GLY A 55 10.67 4.92 -2.08
CA GLY A 55 11.84 4.06 -1.92
C GLY A 55 13.03 4.77 -1.25
N ILE A 56 13.33 6.01 -1.67
CA ILE A 56 14.38 6.84 -1.06
C ILE A 56 14.06 7.16 0.40
N VAL A 57 12.81 7.53 0.71
CA VAL A 57 12.39 7.80 2.08
C VAL A 57 12.57 6.56 2.97
N LEU A 58 12.22 5.36 2.49
CA LEU A 58 12.43 4.11 3.22
C LEU A 58 13.91 3.84 3.51
N ILE A 59 14.79 4.11 2.54
CA ILE A 59 16.24 3.99 2.70
C ILE A 59 16.74 4.95 3.80
N ILE A 60 16.35 6.23 3.73
CA ILE A 60 16.75 7.24 4.73
C ILE A 60 16.27 6.85 6.13
N VAL A 61 15.00 6.45 6.25
CA VAL A 61 14.41 5.99 7.53
C VAL A 61 15.19 4.81 8.09
N ALA A 62 15.51 3.82 7.26
CA ALA A 62 16.27 2.64 7.69
C ALA A 62 17.68 2.98 8.16
N LEU A 63 18.40 3.87 7.44
CA LEU A 63 19.73 4.33 7.84
C LEU A 63 19.69 5.11 9.17
N LEU A 64 18.68 5.97 9.34
CA LEU A 64 18.44 6.68 10.61
C LEU A 64 18.14 5.70 11.75
N GLY A 65 17.33 4.65 11.50
CA GLY A 65 17.03 3.61 12.50
C GLY A 65 18.26 2.81 12.93
N CYS A 66 19.14 2.45 11.99
CA CYS A 66 20.42 1.83 12.27
C CYS A 66 21.34 2.76 13.09
N GLY A 67 21.45 4.03 12.69
CA GLY A 67 22.25 5.04 13.39
C GLY A 67 21.74 5.31 14.83
N ALA A 68 20.43 5.42 15.01
CA ALA A 68 19.77 5.58 16.30
C ALA A 68 20.09 4.39 17.24
N THR A 69 20.06 3.17 16.69
CA THR A 69 20.35 1.95 17.45
C THR A 69 21.83 1.86 17.85
N LYS A 70 22.74 2.35 16.99
CA LYS A 70 24.18 2.39 17.25
C LYS A 70 24.55 3.38 18.37
N ASN A 71 24.15 4.64 18.21
CA ASN A 71 24.60 5.72 19.10
C ASN A 71 23.80 5.75 20.41
N GLN A 72 22.61 5.15 20.45
CA GLN A 72 21.69 5.19 21.60
C GLN A 72 21.36 6.61 22.10
N ASP A 73 21.47 7.60 21.21
CA ASP A 73 21.09 8.98 21.48
C ASP A 73 19.58 9.07 21.62
N ARG A 74 19.11 9.57 22.76
CA ARG A 74 17.67 9.67 23.05
C ARG A 74 16.95 10.52 22.02
N CYS A 75 17.56 11.64 21.61
CA CYS A 75 16.97 12.54 20.63
C CYS A 75 16.74 11.84 19.27
N VAL A 76 17.75 11.13 18.76
CA VAL A 76 17.66 10.42 17.48
C VAL A 76 16.64 9.28 17.54
N LEU A 77 16.60 8.55 18.66
CA LEU A 77 15.65 7.45 18.85
C LEU A 77 14.20 7.96 18.96
N THR A 78 13.97 9.09 19.64
CA THR A 78 12.65 9.73 19.71
C THR A 78 12.22 10.28 18.35
N ALA A 79 13.12 10.92 17.60
CA ALA A 79 12.83 11.40 16.25
C ALA A 79 12.47 10.25 15.30
N PHE A 80 13.20 9.14 15.38
CA PHE A 80 12.89 7.93 14.62
C PHE A 80 11.53 7.34 15.00
N LEU A 81 11.22 7.26 16.31
CA LEU A 81 9.93 6.78 16.78
C LEU A 81 8.78 7.66 16.28
N PHE A 82 8.95 8.99 16.29
CA PHE A 82 7.96 9.92 15.76
C PHE A 82 7.72 9.68 14.26
N LEU A 83 8.79 9.58 13.47
CA LEU A 83 8.69 9.32 12.04
C LEU A 83 8.02 7.97 11.74
N ALA A 84 8.43 6.90 12.44
CA ALA A 84 7.80 5.59 12.32
C ALA A 84 6.32 5.61 12.73
N GLY A 85 5.97 6.38 13.75
CA GLY A 85 4.58 6.61 14.18
C GLY A 85 3.74 7.31 13.12
N VAL A 86 4.29 8.32 12.45
CA VAL A 86 3.61 9.01 11.32
C VAL A 86 3.41 8.05 10.15
N VAL A 87 4.43 7.28 9.77
CA VAL A 87 4.33 6.27 8.69
C VAL A 87 3.27 5.21 9.04
N PHE A 88 3.27 4.73 10.28
CA PHE A 88 2.26 3.80 10.78
C PHE A 88 0.84 4.38 10.68
N ALA A 89 0.63 5.62 11.12
CA ALA A 89 -0.67 6.27 11.05
C ALA A 89 -1.16 6.40 9.60
N LEU A 90 -0.28 6.80 8.68
CA LEU A 90 -0.61 6.88 7.25
C LEU A 90 -0.96 5.50 6.66
N LEU A 91 -0.18 4.47 6.95
CA LEU A 91 -0.46 3.12 6.48
C LEU A 91 -1.76 2.55 7.06
N CYS A 92 -2.06 2.82 8.33
CA CYS A 92 -3.34 2.49 8.94
C CYS A 92 -4.51 3.15 8.21
N VAL A 93 -4.44 4.46 7.91
CA VAL A 93 -5.49 5.16 7.16
C VAL A 93 -5.65 4.55 5.76
N ILE A 94 -4.55 4.26 5.06
CA ILE A 94 -4.59 3.63 3.74
C ILE A 94 -5.17 2.21 3.82
N ALA A 95 -4.81 1.43 4.83
CA ALA A 95 -5.30 0.06 5.04
C ALA A 95 -6.81 0.05 5.31
N ILE A 96 -7.29 0.93 6.19
CA ILE A 96 -8.72 1.07 6.49
C ILE A 96 -9.48 1.54 5.25
N ALA A 97 -8.99 2.58 4.55
CA ALA A 97 -9.62 3.06 3.33
C ALA A 97 -9.67 1.98 2.24
N SER A 98 -8.59 1.21 2.08
CA SER A 98 -8.51 0.09 1.14
C SER A 98 -9.47 -1.04 1.52
N SER A 99 -9.60 -1.36 2.81
CA SER A 99 -10.59 -2.33 3.31
C SER A 99 -12.03 -1.93 2.99
N VAL A 100 -12.38 -0.66 3.16
CA VAL A 100 -13.72 -0.15 2.81
C VAL A 100 -13.95 -0.23 1.30
N TYR A 101 -12.98 0.16 0.49
CA TYR A 101 -13.07 0.08 -0.96
C TYR A 101 -13.22 -1.37 -1.44
N LEU A 102 -12.49 -2.29 -0.82
CA LEU A 102 -12.52 -3.71 -1.12
C LEU A 102 -13.85 -4.38 -0.85
N SER A 103 -14.53 -3.99 0.22
CA SER A 103 -15.88 -4.47 0.51
C SER A 103 -16.84 -4.22 -0.67
N ASN A 104 -16.77 -3.03 -1.27
CA ASN A 104 -17.59 -2.69 -2.45
C ASN A 104 -17.14 -3.49 -3.67
N LEU A 105 -15.83 -3.68 -3.87
CA LEU A 105 -15.31 -4.45 -4.99
C LEU A 105 -15.75 -5.93 -4.94
N VAL A 106 -15.80 -6.53 -3.75
CA VAL A 106 -16.31 -7.90 -3.56
C VAL A 106 -17.79 -7.99 -3.90
N SER A 107 -18.60 -7.00 -3.47
CA SER A 107 -20.02 -6.91 -3.81
C SER A 107 -20.22 -6.89 -5.33
N ILE A 108 -19.55 -5.97 -6.01
CA ILE A 108 -19.64 -5.79 -7.47
C ILE A 108 -19.07 -7.00 -8.23
N GLY A 109 -18.01 -7.63 -7.72
CA GLY A 109 -17.36 -8.78 -8.37
C GLY A 109 -18.21 -10.04 -8.45
N SER A 110 -19.32 -10.10 -7.70
CA SER A 110 -20.31 -11.19 -7.77
C SER A 110 -21.42 -10.95 -8.80
N LEU A 111 -21.52 -9.74 -9.34
CA LEU A 111 -22.60 -9.33 -10.23
C LEU A 111 -22.32 -9.69 -11.69
N ASN A 112 -23.38 -10.01 -12.43
CA ASN A 112 -23.33 -10.20 -13.88
C ASN A 112 -23.46 -8.86 -14.63
N SER A 113 -23.18 -8.87 -15.94
CA SER A 113 -23.25 -7.67 -16.79
C SER A 113 -24.57 -6.87 -16.66
N PRO A 114 -25.77 -7.49 -16.66
CA PRO A 114 -27.02 -6.75 -16.42
C PRO A 114 -27.10 -6.06 -15.07
N ALA A 115 -26.65 -6.71 -13.99
CA ALA A 115 -26.69 -6.11 -12.65
C ALA A 115 -25.68 -4.96 -12.49
N LEU A 116 -24.54 -5.02 -13.18
CA LEU A 116 -23.55 -3.93 -13.20
C LEU A 116 -24.11 -2.62 -13.78
N ASN A 117 -25.08 -2.69 -14.68
CA ASN A 117 -25.72 -1.50 -15.26
C ASN A 117 -26.74 -0.83 -14.32
N ASN A 118 -27.16 -1.51 -13.25
CA ASN A 118 -28.15 -1.01 -12.30
C ASN A 118 -27.52 -0.61 -10.95
N LEU A 119 -26.20 -0.38 -10.93
CA LEU A 119 -25.50 0.03 -9.72
C LEU A 119 -25.91 1.44 -9.29
N SER A 120 -25.93 1.67 -7.98
CA SER A 120 -26.21 2.99 -7.40
C SER A 120 -25.26 3.29 -6.23
N GLY A 121 -25.18 4.57 -5.85
CA GLY A 121 -24.42 5.02 -4.70
C GLY A 121 -22.91 4.70 -4.77
N ARG A 122 -22.39 4.05 -3.72
CA ARG A 122 -20.95 3.77 -3.56
C ARG A 122 -20.44 2.72 -4.54
N ASP A 123 -21.28 1.75 -4.91
CA ASP A 123 -20.90 0.71 -5.85
C ASP A 123 -20.75 1.27 -7.26
N LEU A 124 -21.63 2.20 -7.65
CA LEU A 124 -21.51 2.92 -8.93
C LEU A 124 -20.22 3.74 -9.00
N SER A 125 -19.85 4.44 -7.92
CA SER A 125 -18.58 5.20 -7.86
C SER A 125 -17.36 4.28 -8.01
N THR A 126 -17.38 3.13 -7.34
CA THR A 126 -16.33 2.11 -7.43
C THR A 126 -16.23 1.55 -8.86
N TYR A 127 -17.37 1.20 -9.47
CA TYR A 127 -17.44 0.72 -10.85
C TYR A 127 -16.91 1.75 -11.86
N ARG A 128 -17.33 3.01 -11.75
CA ARG A 128 -16.86 4.11 -12.61
C ARG A 128 -15.35 4.33 -12.45
N PHE A 129 -14.82 4.30 -11.23
CA PHE A 129 -13.37 4.40 -11.02
C PHE A 129 -12.60 3.27 -11.73
N ILE A 130 -13.10 2.03 -11.70
CA ILE A 130 -12.45 0.90 -12.37
C ILE A 130 -12.53 1.07 -13.89
N ARG A 131 -13.71 1.44 -14.42
CA ARG A 131 -13.92 1.72 -15.85
C ARG A 131 -12.99 2.83 -16.34
N ASP A 132 -12.91 3.92 -15.60
CA ASP A 132 -12.10 5.08 -15.95
C ASP A 132 -10.60 4.72 -15.88
N SER A 133 -10.21 3.91 -14.90
CA SER A 133 -8.84 3.36 -14.80
C SER A 133 -8.51 2.43 -15.96
N TYR A 134 -9.45 1.58 -16.38
CA TYR A 134 -9.30 0.72 -17.56
C TYR A 134 -9.11 1.56 -18.83
N THR A 135 -9.96 2.58 -18.99
CA THR A 135 -9.90 3.50 -20.15
C THR A 135 -8.58 4.26 -20.17
N LEU A 136 -8.11 4.72 -19.01
CA LEU A 136 -6.81 5.37 -18.88
C LEU A 136 -5.66 4.43 -19.29
N VAL A 137 -5.68 3.17 -18.88
CA VAL A 137 -4.66 2.18 -19.29
C VAL A 137 -4.76 1.87 -20.78
N TYR A 138 -5.98 1.78 -21.32
CA TYR A 138 -6.21 1.55 -22.75
C TYR A 138 -5.65 2.70 -23.60
N ASP A 139 -5.90 3.94 -23.19
CA ASP A 139 -5.48 5.15 -23.90
C ASP A 139 -3.97 5.40 -23.75
N ASP A 140 -3.42 5.28 -22.54
CA ASP A 140 -1.98 5.47 -22.24
C ASP A 140 -1.10 4.44 -22.98
N ALA A 141 -1.61 3.22 -23.16
CA ALA A 141 -0.94 2.18 -23.93
C ALA A 141 -1.18 2.27 -25.45
N GLU A 142 -1.81 3.35 -25.93
CA GLU A 142 -2.15 3.60 -27.34
C GLU A 142 -2.90 2.41 -28.00
N CYS A 143 -3.83 1.81 -27.27
CA CYS A 143 -4.55 0.62 -27.73
C CYS A 143 -5.54 0.91 -28.87
N ARG A 144 -5.73 -0.08 -29.75
CA ARG A 144 -6.70 -0.09 -30.86
C ARG A 144 -7.43 -1.43 -30.91
N GLY A 145 -8.61 -1.49 -31.52
CA GLY A 145 -9.42 -2.72 -31.62
C GLY A 145 -10.35 -2.93 -30.43
N GLY A 146 -10.69 -4.17 -30.07
CA GLY A 146 -11.62 -4.44 -28.96
C GLY A 146 -13.07 -4.04 -29.26
N VAL A 147 -13.42 -3.91 -30.54
CA VAL A 147 -14.79 -3.61 -30.96
C VAL A 147 -15.60 -4.90 -30.85
N CYS A 148 -16.64 -4.86 -30.05
CA CYS A 148 -17.50 -5.96 -29.68
C CYS A 148 -18.90 -5.75 -30.23
N GLY A 149 -19.54 -6.83 -30.66
CA GLY A 149 -20.90 -6.80 -31.15
C GLY A 149 -21.51 -8.20 -31.21
N PHE A 150 -22.83 -8.24 -31.26
CA PHE A 150 -23.57 -9.47 -31.51
C PHE A 150 -23.75 -9.64 -33.01
N THR A 151 -23.36 -10.80 -33.54
CA THR A 151 -23.62 -11.15 -34.93
C THR A 151 -25.09 -11.52 -35.09
N GLN A 152 -25.73 -11.18 -36.21
CA GLN A 152 -27.13 -11.55 -36.45
C GLN A 152 -27.33 -13.07 -36.28
N GLY A 153 -28.30 -13.44 -35.43
CA GLY A 153 -28.60 -14.85 -35.12
C GLY A 153 -27.66 -15.52 -34.12
N SER A 154 -26.65 -14.83 -33.60
CA SER A 154 -25.77 -15.36 -32.54
C SER A 154 -26.08 -14.74 -31.18
N SER A 155 -26.16 -15.57 -30.15
CA SER A 155 -26.22 -15.15 -28.75
C SER A 155 -24.85 -14.85 -28.15
N SER A 156 -23.76 -15.04 -28.90
CA SER A 156 -22.40 -14.80 -28.41
C SER A 156 -21.88 -13.43 -28.83
N LEU A 157 -21.21 -12.77 -27.89
CA LEU A 157 -20.51 -11.51 -28.13
C LEU A 157 -19.21 -11.80 -28.87
N GLN A 158 -19.05 -11.24 -30.07
CA GLN A 158 -17.80 -11.31 -30.82
C GLN A 158 -17.05 -9.99 -30.69
N CYS A 159 -15.77 -10.07 -30.33
CA CYS A 159 -14.90 -8.91 -30.21
C CYS A 159 -13.67 -9.04 -31.09
N SER A 160 -13.29 -7.96 -31.76
CA SER A 160 -11.99 -7.87 -32.44
C SER A 160 -10.84 -7.87 -31.43
N PRO A 161 -9.67 -8.41 -31.79
CA PRO A 161 -8.50 -8.38 -30.91
C PRO A 161 -8.09 -6.94 -30.61
N ILE A 162 -7.56 -6.72 -29.40
CA ILE A 162 -6.97 -5.46 -28.99
C ILE A 162 -5.48 -5.48 -29.36
N PHE A 163 -4.95 -4.38 -29.89
CA PHE A 163 -3.53 -4.19 -30.16
C PHE A 163 -3.07 -2.91 -29.49
N CYS A 164 -2.10 -3.02 -28.59
CA CYS A 164 -1.50 -1.89 -27.89
C CYS A 164 -0.01 -1.81 -28.21
N LYS A 165 0.61 -0.67 -27.91
CA LYS A 165 2.05 -0.48 -28.01
C LYS A 165 2.82 -1.47 -27.14
N SER A 166 2.32 -1.73 -25.93
CA SER A 166 2.88 -2.76 -25.03
C SER A 166 2.30 -4.15 -25.32
N ARG A 167 3.19 -5.13 -25.53
CA ARG A 167 2.82 -6.54 -25.73
C ARG A 167 2.15 -7.14 -24.49
N ASP A 168 2.57 -6.75 -23.29
CA ASP A 168 2.02 -7.28 -22.04
C ASP A 168 0.61 -6.75 -21.76
N VAL A 169 0.37 -5.47 -22.03
CA VAL A 169 -0.98 -4.89 -21.97
C VAL A 169 -1.88 -5.55 -23.02
N THR A 170 -1.40 -5.69 -24.25
CA THR A 170 -2.12 -6.40 -25.31
C THR A 170 -2.55 -7.80 -24.87
N LYS A 171 -1.63 -8.59 -24.29
CA LYS A 171 -1.92 -9.94 -23.80
C LYS A 171 -2.95 -9.92 -22.66
N THR A 172 -2.83 -8.97 -21.73
CA THR A 172 -3.70 -8.86 -20.56
C THR A 172 -5.12 -8.44 -20.96
N LEU A 173 -5.27 -7.42 -21.79
CA LEU A 173 -6.57 -6.94 -22.27
C LEU A 173 -7.28 -8.01 -23.11
N ASN A 174 -6.58 -8.68 -24.03
CA ASN A 174 -7.16 -9.78 -24.79
C ASN A 174 -7.51 -10.98 -23.91
N LYS A 175 -6.75 -11.23 -22.83
CA LYS A 175 -7.13 -12.28 -21.87
C LYS A 175 -8.45 -11.96 -21.19
N TRP A 176 -8.65 -10.72 -20.71
CA TRP A 176 -9.93 -10.31 -20.12
C TRP A 176 -11.07 -10.41 -21.13
N LEU A 177 -10.86 -9.90 -22.34
CA LEU A 177 -11.85 -9.92 -23.42
C LEU A 177 -12.29 -11.33 -23.84
N ASN A 178 -11.36 -12.29 -23.86
CA ASN A 178 -11.67 -13.67 -24.26
C ASN A 178 -12.23 -14.52 -23.11
N THR A 179 -11.96 -14.16 -21.85
CA THR A 179 -12.45 -14.90 -20.67
C THR A 179 -13.97 -14.72 -20.50
N ASP A 180 -14.51 -13.56 -20.89
CA ASP A 180 -15.92 -13.21 -20.70
C ASP A 180 -16.83 -13.55 -21.89
N ARG A 181 -16.31 -14.15 -22.96
CA ARG A 181 -17.15 -14.53 -24.11
C ARG A 181 -18.30 -15.50 -23.76
N SER A 182 -18.24 -16.12 -22.58
CA SER A 182 -19.25 -17.02 -22.03
C SER A 182 -20.05 -16.46 -20.83
N SER A 183 -19.83 -15.22 -20.39
CA SER A 183 -20.30 -14.72 -19.08
C SER A 183 -21.74 -14.18 -19.02
N GLY A 184 -22.61 -14.56 -19.97
CA GLY A 184 -24.02 -14.17 -19.93
C GLY A 184 -24.26 -12.68 -20.23
N ILE A 185 -23.35 -12.05 -20.96
CA ILE A 185 -23.57 -10.71 -21.52
C ILE A 185 -24.70 -10.80 -22.56
N THR A 186 -25.78 -10.05 -22.34
CA THR A 186 -26.92 -10.00 -23.27
C THR A 186 -26.80 -8.78 -24.20
N PRO A 187 -27.44 -8.79 -25.37
CA PRO A 187 -27.47 -7.61 -26.25
C PRO A 187 -27.94 -6.34 -25.53
N ALA A 188 -28.98 -6.46 -24.69
CA ALA A 188 -29.52 -5.34 -23.93
C ALA A 188 -28.51 -4.81 -22.89
N SER A 189 -27.88 -5.70 -22.11
CA SER A 189 -26.91 -5.27 -21.09
C SER A 189 -25.64 -4.67 -21.71
N PHE A 190 -25.20 -5.18 -22.86
CA PHE A 190 -24.07 -4.63 -23.59
C PHE A 190 -24.37 -3.22 -24.13
N GLN A 191 -25.54 -3.01 -24.74
CA GLN A 191 -25.93 -1.68 -25.25
C GLN A 191 -26.12 -0.66 -24.14
N ALA A 192 -26.71 -1.05 -23.00
CA ALA A 192 -26.83 -0.17 -21.84
C ALA A 192 -25.45 0.25 -21.29
N CYS A 193 -24.51 -0.69 -21.17
CA CYS A 193 -23.14 -0.38 -20.75
C CYS A 193 -22.43 0.56 -21.74
N LEU A 194 -22.62 0.37 -23.05
CA LEU A 194 -22.05 1.22 -24.07
C LEU A 194 -22.59 2.65 -24.00
N ALA A 195 -23.89 2.82 -23.79
CA ALA A 195 -24.51 4.13 -23.65
C ALA A 195 -23.91 4.91 -22.46
N GLU A 196 -23.88 4.28 -21.28
CA GLU A 196 -23.32 4.86 -20.06
C GLU A 196 -21.82 5.20 -20.21
N SER A 197 -21.05 4.32 -20.87
CA SER A 197 -19.60 4.51 -21.05
C SER A 197 -19.28 5.58 -22.10
N ALA A 198 -20.17 5.80 -23.07
CA ALA A 198 -20.00 6.82 -24.11
C ALA A 198 -20.37 8.23 -23.65
N GLU A 199 -21.31 8.38 -22.72
CA GLU A 199 -21.71 9.70 -22.18
C GLU A 199 -20.67 10.28 -21.21
N ASP A 200 -20.03 9.43 -20.41
CA ASP A 200 -19.08 9.86 -19.37
C ASP A 200 -17.66 10.16 -19.91
N SER A 201 -17.30 9.63 -21.08
CA SER A 201 -15.94 9.77 -21.62
C SER A 201 -15.78 11.08 -22.38
N LYS A 202 -14.91 11.97 -21.88
CA LYS A 202 -14.46 13.20 -22.57
C LYS A 202 -13.70 12.90 -23.88
N THR A 203 -13.48 11.64 -24.22
CA THR A 203 -12.81 11.17 -25.44
C THR A 203 -13.75 10.22 -26.20
N PRO A 204 -14.06 10.47 -27.48
CA PRO A 204 -15.08 9.74 -28.24
C PRO A 204 -14.60 8.38 -28.78
N MET A 205 -13.73 7.67 -28.07
CA MET A 205 -13.22 6.37 -28.55
C MET A 205 -14.18 5.25 -28.18
N ARG A 206 -15.13 4.99 -29.09
CA ARG A 206 -16.06 3.84 -29.04
C ARG A 206 -15.35 2.49 -28.82
N SER A 207 -14.07 2.37 -29.15
CA SER A 207 -13.29 1.13 -28.99
C SER A 207 -12.99 0.78 -27.53
N SER A 208 -12.60 1.73 -26.69
CA SER A 208 -12.28 1.46 -25.27
C SER A 208 -13.54 1.14 -24.47
N ALA A 209 -14.62 1.89 -24.69
CA ALA A 209 -15.94 1.63 -24.12
C ALA A 209 -16.48 0.25 -24.51
N SER A 210 -16.36 -0.12 -25.79
CA SER A 210 -16.73 -1.45 -26.28
C SER A 210 -15.90 -2.56 -25.64
N ALA A 211 -14.58 -2.38 -25.59
CA ALA A 211 -13.69 -3.35 -24.99
C ALA A 211 -13.98 -3.53 -23.49
N TRP A 212 -14.27 -2.43 -22.78
CA TRP A 212 -14.71 -2.45 -21.39
C TRP A 212 -16.01 -3.23 -21.24
N CYS A 213 -17.06 -2.90 -21.99
CA CYS A 213 -18.36 -3.58 -21.87
C CYS A 213 -18.31 -5.06 -22.24
N GLY A 214 -17.36 -5.48 -23.09
CA GLY A 214 -17.10 -6.88 -23.40
C GLY A 214 -16.21 -7.62 -22.41
N SER A 215 -15.61 -6.93 -21.43
CA SER A 215 -14.65 -7.52 -20.49
C SER A 215 -14.82 -7.10 -19.02
N ASN A 216 -15.85 -6.30 -18.70
CA ASN A 216 -16.02 -5.67 -17.40
C ASN A 216 -16.10 -6.70 -16.26
N THR A 217 -16.82 -7.81 -16.45
CA THR A 217 -16.94 -8.88 -15.46
C THR A 217 -15.60 -9.56 -15.17
N SER A 218 -14.76 -9.81 -16.20
CA SER A 218 -13.45 -10.44 -16.09
C SER A 218 -12.46 -9.50 -15.43
N VAL A 219 -12.48 -8.22 -15.79
CA VAL A 219 -11.63 -7.19 -15.17
C VAL A 219 -11.96 -7.09 -13.68
N ILE A 220 -13.24 -6.94 -13.33
CA ILE A 220 -13.67 -6.80 -11.93
C ILE A 220 -13.34 -8.08 -11.14
N ASN A 221 -13.62 -9.27 -11.68
CA ASN A 221 -13.27 -10.53 -11.02
C ASN A 221 -11.76 -10.70 -10.84
N THR A 222 -10.96 -10.29 -11.84
CA THR A 222 -9.50 -10.26 -11.72
C THR A 222 -9.08 -9.32 -10.59
N LEU A 223 -9.56 -8.08 -10.60
CA LEU A 223 -9.23 -7.10 -9.57
C LEU A 223 -9.61 -7.60 -8.17
N ASN A 224 -10.80 -8.20 -8.03
CA ASN A 224 -11.28 -8.77 -6.76
C ASN A 224 -10.34 -9.85 -6.20
N ARG A 225 -9.76 -10.70 -7.07
CA ARG A 225 -8.80 -11.73 -6.63
C ARG A 225 -7.47 -11.14 -6.18
N TRP A 226 -6.95 -10.16 -6.92
CA TRP A 226 -5.66 -9.54 -6.60
C TRP A 226 -5.72 -8.63 -5.38
N SER A 227 -6.83 -7.91 -5.24
CA SER A 227 -6.99 -6.89 -4.21
C SER A 227 -7.00 -7.47 -2.79
N VAL A 228 -7.53 -8.68 -2.59
CA VAL A 228 -7.44 -9.40 -1.31
C VAL A 228 -5.97 -9.65 -0.91
N GLY A 229 -5.14 -10.11 -1.86
CA GLY A 229 -3.72 -10.33 -1.62
C GLY A 229 -2.98 -9.02 -1.27
N ILE A 230 -3.28 -7.94 -2.00
CA ILE A 230 -2.71 -6.60 -1.73
C ILE A 230 -3.10 -6.13 -0.32
N LEU A 231 -4.36 -6.30 0.08
CA LEU A 231 -4.85 -5.88 1.39
C LEU A 231 -4.19 -6.65 2.53
N ILE A 232 -4.06 -7.97 2.39
CA ILE A 232 -3.36 -8.80 3.37
C ILE A 232 -1.91 -8.32 3.50
N GLY A 233 -1.23 -8.09 2.38
CA GLY A 233 0.13 -7.54 2.39
C GLY A 233 0.21 -6.20 3.12
N LEU A 234 -0.73 -5.29 2.86
CA LEU A 234 -0.79 -3.97 3.49
C LEU A 234 -0.99 -4.06 5.01
N TRP A 235 -1.88 -4.93 5.49
CA TRP A 235 -2.08 -5.14 6.93
C TRP A 235 -0.88 -5.80 7.60
N VAL A 236 -0.22 -6.75 6.95
CA VAL A 236 1.01 -7.38 7.46
C VAL A 236 2.12 -6.34 7.63
N VAL A 237 2.33 -5.48 6.63
CA VAL A 237 3.31 -4.38 6.70
C VAL A 237 2.96 -3.40 7.82
N THR A 238 1.67 -3.05 7.96
CA THR A 238 1.20 -2.13 9.00
C THR A 238 1.44 -2.71 10.41
N ALA A 239 1.10 -3.98 10.63
CA ALA A 239 1.35 -4.68 11.88
C ALA A 239 2.85 -4.76 12.18
N PHE A 240 3.67 -5.05 11.17
CA PHE A 240 5.12 -5.09 11.34
C PHE A 240 5.71 -3.76 11.80
N ILE A 241 5.25 -2.64 11.23
CA ILE A 241 5.68 -1.29 11.67
C ILE A 241 5.20 -1.00 13.10
N MET A 242 4.01 -1.43 13.48
CA MET A 242 3.53 -1.34 14.87
C MET A 242 4.49 -2.05 15.83
N PHE A 243 4.96 -3.27 15.49
CA PHE A 243 5.94 -3.98 16.30
C PHE A 243 7.26 -3.21 16.43
N VAL A 244 7.73 -2.56 15.35
CA VAL A 244 8.92 -1.69 15.39
C VAL A 244 8.71 -0.52 16.34
N CYS A 245 7.57 0.17 16.27
CA CYS A 245 7.24 1.27 17.17
C CYS A 245 7.25 0.81 18.64
N ILE A 246 6.61 -0.33 18.95
CA ILE A 246 6.58 -0.88 20.32
C ILE A 246 7.99 -1.23 20.81
N ALA A 247 8.79 -1.91 19.98
CA ALA A 247 10.16 -2.27 20.33
C ALA A 247 11.03 -1.03 20.64
N ASN A 248 10.87 0.04 19.85
CA ASN A 248 11.58 1.31 20.09
C ASN A 248 11.09 2.01 21.36
N CYS A 249 9.77 2.02 21.64
CA CYS A 249 9.22 2.53 22.90
C CYS A 249 9.81 1.81 24.11
N VAL A 250 9.88 0.47 24.09
CA VAL A 250 10.47 -0.34 25.17
C VAL A 250 11.95 0.00 25.37
N LEU A 251 12.69 0.23 24.28
CA LEU A 251 14.11 0.58 24.34
C LEU A 251 14.34 1.97 24.97
N ILE A 252 13.48 2.94 24.68
CA ILE A 252 13.50 4.28 25.31
C ILE A 252 13.19 4.16 26.81
N CYS A 253 12.05 3.55 27.17
CA CYS A 253 11.61 3.41 28.57
C CYS A 253 12.58 2.59 29.44
N GLY A 254 13.28 1.62 28.85
CA GLY A 254 14.28 0.81 29.55
C GLY A 254 15.53 1.60 29.96
N LYS A 255 15.83 2.74 29.34
CA LYS A 255 17.02 3.56 29.65
C LYS A 255 16.84 4.39 30.92
N ASP A 256 15.65 4.92 31.20
CA ASP A 256 15.39 5.77 32.36
C ASP A 256 15.51 5.04 33.71
N ARG A 257 15.19 3.74 33.75
CA ARG A 257 15.33 2.94 34.98
C ARG A 257 16.77 2.69 35.42
N LYS A 258 17.78 2.90 34.56
CA LYS A 258 19.20 2.72 34.92
C LYS A 258 19.84 3.98 35.53
N GLY A 259 19.23 5.15 35.39
CA GLY A 259 19.79 6.42 35.88
C GLY A 259 19.44 6.78 37.32
N HIS A 260 18.50 6.09 37.95
CA HIS A 260 17.98 6.44 39.30
C HIS A 260 18.28 5.40 40.39
N GLY A 261 19.18 4.45 40.14
CA GLY A 261 19.45 3.36 41.10
C GLY A 261 20.93 2.97 41.13
N ALA A 262 21.77 3.83 41.72
CA ALA A 262 22.96 3.48 42.49
C ALA A 262 23.74 4.76 42.83
N VAL A 263 23.32 5.48 43.88
CA VAL A 263 24.27 6.30 44.62
C VAL A 263 25.03 5.31 45.50
N THR A 264 26.18 4.83 45.04
CA THR A 264 27.14 4.17 45.93
C THR A 264 27.70 5.25 46.85
N VAL A 265 27.13 5.34 48.05
CA VAL A 265 27.72 6.11 49.14
C VAL A 265 29.04 5.46 49.49
N ASP A 266 30.10 6.25 49.38
CA ASP A 266 31.48 5.86 49.62
C ASP A 266 31.64 5.07 50.93
N GLY A 267 32.19 3.86 50.81
CA GLY A 267 33.08 3.28 51.81
C GLY A 267 32.56 2.86 53.18
N ASN A 268 31.26 2.82 53.47
CA ASN A 268 30.79 2.31 54.77
C ASN A 268 29.60 1.34 54.64
N PRO A 269 29.79 0.02 54.87
CA PRO A 269 28.75 -1.01 54.66
C PRO A 269 27.59 -0.99 55.67
N GLN A 270 27.46 0.02 56.53
CA GLN A 270 26.43 0.03 57.59
C GLN A 270 25.36 1.13 57.50
N ARG A 271 25.28 1.94 56.44
CA ARG A 271 24.18 2.90 56.28
C ARG A 271 23.42 2.71 54.98
N LEU A 272 22.42 1.82 55.03
CA LEU A 272 21.29 1.83 54.11
C LEU A 272 20.46 3.09 54.37
N ALA A 273 20.85 4.21 53.78
CA ALA A 273 20.02 5.40 53.72
C ALA A 273 19.03 5.24 52.56
N TYR A 274 17.76 5.01 52.89
CA TYR A 274 16.67 5.12 51.92
C TYR A 274 16.46 6.62 51.63
N ALA A 275 16.93 7.09 50.48
CA ALA A 275 16.60 8.42 50.00
C ALA A 275 15.15 8.39 49.47
N GLN A 276 14.21 8.93 50.24
CA GLN A 276 12.88 9.25 49.72
C GLN A 276 12.95 10.51 48.86
N PRO A 277 12.29 10.53 47.68
CA PRO A 277 12.22 11.73 46.87
C PRO A 277 11.29 12.76 47.55
N VAL A 278 11.88 13.80 48.12
CA VAL A 278 11.14 15.00 48.54
C VAL A 278 10.88 15.84 47.29
N TYR A 279 9.61 15.93 46.89
CA TYR A 279 9.18 16.82 45.81
C TYR A 279 9.17 18.26 46.33
N GLY A 280 10.12 19.07 45.86
CA GLY A 280 10.13 20.53 46.01
C GLY A 280 10.84 21.01 47.28
N GLY A 281 12.08 21.48 47.11
CA GLY A 281 12.81 22.21 48.14
C GLY A 281 14.31 21.92 48.08
N ASP A 282 15.11 22.99 48.07
CA ASP A 282 16.56 22.95 47.96
C ASP A 282 17.22 21.94 48.91
N VAL A 283 18.14 21.15 48.35
CA VAL A 283 18.89 20.12 49.07
C VAL A 283 19.90 20.81 50.00
N GLN A 284 19.58 20.93 51.28
CA GLN A 284 20.59 21.23 52.31
C GLN A 284 21.33 19.95 52.72
N ILE A 285 22.64 19.95 52.48
CA ILE A 285 23.55 18.91 52.96
C ILE A 285 23.79 19.16 54.45
N VAL A 286 23.07 18.44 55.32
CA VAL A 286 23.39 18.40 56.75
C VAL A 286 24.58 17.45 56.91
N LYS A 287 25.76 18.02 57.21
CA LYS A 287 26.91 17.26 57.71
C LYS A 287 26.60 16.82 59.15
N VAL A 288 26.51 15.51 59.35
CA VAL A 288 26.61 14.87 60.67
C VAL A 288 28.03 14.37 60.84
#